data_AF-A0AAF0MD89-F1
#
_entry.id   AF-A0AAF0MD89-F1
#
_cell.length_a   1.000
_cell.length_b   1.000
_cell.length_c   1.000
_cell.angle_alpha   90.00
_cell.angle_beta   90.00
_cell.angle_gamma   90.00
#
_symmetry.space_group_name_H-M   'P 1'
#
loop_
_entity.id
_entity.type
_entity.pdbx_description
1 polymer ?
#
loop_
_entity_poly.entity_id
_entity_poly.type
_entity_poly.pdbx_seq_one_letter_code
_entity_poly.pdbx_strand_id
1 'polypeptide(L)'
;MSTTESASDLERPLRADAARNRELILQTARKCFAERGLSVTLNDIAHEAGVGVGTVYRRFADKDSLIEALLATKFEAMNDAAARAADVSDPREALRVYLMGVFAFRARDRALADAIVRAGKARPSIVQERDRLERQVAAIIGRAETAGVVRPGFDYRDLPMLTAMVGAVADATREHDPDAWRRYAELLIQGVLPGTDDTAPMLGDPLDRESIERALHAQS
;
A
#
# COMPACT_ATOMS: atom_id res chain seq x y z
N MET A 1 9.66 37.19 38.27
CA MET A 1 9.55 36.84 36.84
C MET A 1 9.17 35.38 36.77
N SER A 2 7.88 35.08 36.69
CA SER A 2 7.37 33.71 36.62
C SER A 2 7.42 33.20 35.19
N THR A 3 8.14 32.10 35.00
CA THR A 3 8.20 31.30 33.79
C THR A 3 6.88 30.55 33.65
N THR A 4 5.97 31.02 32.80
CA THR A 4 4.84 30.22 32.33
C THR A 4 5.30 29.51 31.06
N GLU A 5 6.02 28.40 31.21
CA GLU A 5 6.14 27.40 30.15
C GLU A 5 4.72 26.90 29.85
N SER A 6 4.20 27.33 28.69
CA SER A 6 2.82 27.11 28.29
C SER A 6 2.57 25.61 28.07
N ALA A 7 1.49 25.08 28.65
CA ALA A 7 1.05 23.69 28.50
C ALA A 7 0.96 23.23 27.02
N SER A 8 0.80 24.17 26.09
CA SER A 8 0.85 23.94 24.63
C SER A 8 2.18 23.36 24.14
N ASP A 9 3.31 23.74 24.74
CA ASP A 9 4.64 23.27 24.35
C ASP A 9 5.00 21.92 24.95
N LEU A 10 4.30 21.44 25.98
CA LEU A 10 4.41 20.07 26.50
C LEU A 10 3.44 19.11 25.80
N GLU A 11 2.31 19.60 25.31
CA GLU A 11 1.37 18.81 24.50
C GLU A 11 1.94 18.41 23.13
N ARG A 12 2.72 19.26 22.46
CA ARG A 12 3.32 18.94 21.16
C ARG A 12 4.34 17.77 21.22
N PRO A 13 5.29 17.74 22.17
CA PRO A 13 6.18 16.60 22.40
C PRO A 13 5.42 15.29 22.66
N LEU A 14 4.40 15.33 23.51
CA LEU A 14 3.59 14.16 23.85
C LEU A 14 2.79 13.61 22.66
N ARG A 15 2.26 14.49 21.80
CA ARG A 15 1.61 14.08 20.53
C ARG A 15 2.62 13.47 19.56
N ALA A 16 3.83 14.03 19.47
CA ALA A 16 4.89 13.48 18.63
C ALA A 16 5.37 12.10 19.11
N ASP A 17 5.55 11.91 20.43
CA ASP A 17 5.88 10.61 21.03
C ASP A 17 4.78 9.57 20.83
N ALA A 18 3.52 9.98 20.99
CA ALA A 18 2.37 9.14 20.71
C ALA A 18 2.32 8.66 19.25
N ALA A 19 2.60 9.56 18.30
CA ALA A 19 2.65 9.25 16.88
C ALA A 19 3.82 8.31 16.54
N ARG A 20 5.02 8.59 17.08
CA ARG A 20 6.20 7.71 16.93
C ARG A 20 5.95 6.30 17.45
N ASN A 21 5.36 6.18 18.64
CA ASN A 21 5.03 4.88 19.22
C ASN A 21 3.97 4.14 18.41
N ARG A 22 2.97 4.84 17.86
CA ARG A 22 1.98 4.24 16.98
C ARG A 22 2.66 3.67 15.72
N GLU A 23 3.52 4.45 15.07
CA GLU A 23 4.21 4.01 13.87
C GLU A 23 5.14 2.81 14.12
N LEU A 24 5.87 2.82 15.24
CA LEU A 24 6.69 1.68 15.67
C LEU A 24 5.84 0.40 15.83
N ILE A 25 4.69 0.50 16.50
CA ILE A 25 3.79 -0.66 16.67
C ILE A 25 3.29 -1.17 15.30
N LEU A 26 2.91 -0.27 14.39
CA LEU A 26 2.45 -0.65 13.05
C LEU A 26 3.57 -1.34 12.25
N GLN A 27 4.80 -0.81 12.28
CA GLN A 27 5.96 -1.41 11.62
C GLN A 27 6.32 -2.78 12.18
N THR A 28 6.26 -2.95 13.50
CA THR A 28 6.52 -4.24 14.14
C THR A 28 5.42 -5.26 13.85
N ALA A 29 4.15 -4.84 13.90
CA ALA A 29 3.01 -5.69 13.56
C ALA A 29 3.11 -6.21 12.11
N ARG A 30 3.42 -5.30 11.18
CA ARG A 30 3.75 -5.60 9.78
C ARG A 30 4.77 -6.74 9.66
N LYS A 31 5.95 -6.57 10.28
CA LYS A 31 7.02 -7.59 10.27
C LYS A 31 6.53 -8.92 10.84
N CYS A 32 5.90 -8.89 12.01
CA CYS A 32 5.43 -10.10 12.68
C CYS A 32 4.39 -10.86 11.86
N PHE A 33 3.43 -10.17 11.24
CA PHE A 33 2.43 -10.81 10.39
C PHE A 33 3.02 -11.38 9.10
N ALA A 34 4.06 -10.74 8.53
CA ALA A 34 4.75 -11.28 7.38
C ALA A 34 5.51 -12.58 7.72
N GLU A 35 6.17 -12.64 8.88
CA GLU A 35 7.01 -13.78 9.26
C GLU A 35 6.22 -14.94 9.88
N ARG A 36 5.19 -14.65 10.67
CA ARG A 36 4.46 -15.62 11.51
C ARG A 36 2.96 -15.69 11.21
N GLY A 37 2.48 -14.94 10.23
CA GLY A 37 1.08 -14.87 9.85
C GLY A 37 0.19 -14.25 10.95
N LEU A 38 -1.11 -14.46 10.83
CA LEU A 38 -2.11 -13.93 11.77
C LEU A 38 -2.24 -14.76 13.06
N SER A 39 -1.26 -15.58 13.43
CA SER A 39 -1.19 -16.20 14.77
C SER A 39 -0.68 -15.22 15.84
N VAL A 40 0.08 -14.20 15.41
CA VAL A 40 0.71 -13.18 16.28
C VAL A 40 -0.33 -12.39 17.09
N THR A 41 -0.11 -12.27 18.39
CA THR A 41 -0.97 -11.51 19.31
C THR A 41 -0.48 -10.07 19.51
N LEU A 42 -1.32 -9.20 20.09
CA LEU A 42 -0.89 -7.86 20.50
C LEU A 42 0.24 -7.89 21.54
N ASN A 43 0.32 -8.94 22.37
CA ASN A 43 1.40 -9.13 23.31
C ASN A 43 2.72 -9.46 22.61
N ASP A 44 2.70 -10.32 21.60
CA ASP A 44 3.89 -10.63 20.79
C ASP A 44 4.41 -9.38 20.09
N ILE A 45 3.51 -8.53 19.60
CA ILE A 45 3.86 -7.25 18.96
C ILE A 45 4.45 -6.29 19.98
N ALA A 46 3.86 -6.18 21.18
CA ALA A 46 4.38 -5.33 22.25
C ALA A 46 5.81 -5.75 22.63
N HIS A 47 6.03 -7.06 22.79
CA HIS A 47 7.35 -7.62 23.08
C HIS A 47 8.35 -7.30 21.97
N GLU A 48 8.04 -7.62 20.71
CA GLU A 48 8.94 -7.39 19.58
C GLU A 48 9.23 -5.88 19.38
N ALA A 49 8.26 -5.01 19.65
CA ALA A 49 8.41 -3.57 19.52
C ALA A 49 9.16 -2.94 20.72
N GLY A 50 9.43 -3.69 21.78
CA GLY A 50 10.04 -3.17 23.00
C GLY A 50 9.17 -2.15 23.74
N VAL A 51 7.84 -2.23 23.59
CA VAL A 51 6.88 -1.32 24.24
C VAL A 51 6.02 -2.06 25.26
N GLY A 52 5.55 -1.36 26.29
CA GLY A 52 4.65 -1.97 27.27
C GLY A 52 3.32 -2.41 26.65
N VAL A 53 2.81 -3.58 27.06
CA VAL A 53 1.52 -4.14 26.59
C VAL A 53 0.37 -3.14 26.70
N GLY A 54 0.26 -2.44 27.84
CA GLY A 54 -0.74 -1.39 28.03
C GLY A 54 -0.64 -0.21 27.06
N THR A 55 0.54 0.04 26.47
CA THR A 55 0.71 1.05 25.41
C THR A 55 0.11 0.58 24.09
N VAL A 56 0.26 -0.70 23.75
CA VAL A 56 -0.38 -1.28 22.55
C VAL A 56 -1.91 -1.30 22.72
N TYR A 57 -2.43 -1.84 23.83
CA TYR A 57 -3.88 -1.92 24.07
C TYR A 57 -4.58 -0.56 24.16
N ARG A 58 -3.89 0.48 24.64
CA ARG A 58 -4.42 1.86 24.62
C ARG A 58 -4.53 2.45 23.21
N ARG A 59 -3.78 1.91 22.23
CA ARG A 59 -3.78 2.37 20.84
C ARG A 59 -4.65 1.50 19.94
N PHE A 60 -4.69 0.20 20.23
CA PHE A 60 -5.40 -0.82 19.48
C PHE A 60 -6.10 -1.72 20.49
N ALA A 61 -7.42 -1.60 20.59
CA ALA A 61 -8.22 -2.33 21.57
C ALA A 61 -8.13 -3.86 21.34
N ASP A 62 -8.02 -4.24 20.07
CA ASP A 62 -7.91 -5.63 19.62
C ASP A 62 -7.03 -5.72 18.36
N LYS A 63 -6.75 -6.97 17.94
CA LYS A 63 -5.97 -7.25 16.76
C LYS A 63 -6.62 -6.68 15.48
N ASP A 64 -7.94 -6.66 15.41
CA ASP A 64 -8.68 -6.14 14.27
C ASP A 64 -8.46 -4.64 14.08
N SER A 65 -8.52 -3.86 15.16
CA SER A 65 -8.26 -2.41 15.12
C SER A 65 -6.84 -2.07 14.68
N LEU A 66 -5.87 -2.95 14.98
CA LEU A 66 -4.50 -2.86 14.47
C LEU A 66 -4.45 -3.15 12.96
N ILE A 67 -5.13 -4.20 12.51
CA ILE A 67 -5.25 -4.54 11.08
C ILE A 67 -5.91 -3.39 10.30
N GLU A 68 -6.99 -2.81 10.83
CA GLU A 68 -7.68 -1.67 10.22
C GLU A 68 -6.74 -0.46 10.06
N ALA A 69 -5.92 -0.17 11.07
CA ALA A 69 -4.96 0.91 11.01
C ALA A 69 -3.85 0.68 9.97
N LEU A 70 -3.40 -0.57 9.82
CA LEU A 70 -2.48 -0.96 8.75
C LEU A 70 -3.12 -0.75 7.37
N LEU A 71 -4.36 -1.22 7.21
CA LEU A 71 -5.16 -1.05 5.99
C LEU A 71 -5.40 0.41 5.61
N ALA A 72 -5.75 1.24 6.59
CA ALA A 72 -5.96 2.66 6.38
C ALA A 72 -4.72 3.33 5.79
N THR A 73 -3.52 2.98 6.28
CA THR A 73 -2.26 3.51 5.74
C THR A 73 -2.06 3.13 4.28
N LYS A 74 -2.46 1.91 3.88
CA LYS A 74 -2.42 1.44 2.48
C LYS A 74 -3.34 2.27 1.60
N PHE A 75 -4.60 2.39 2.02
CA PHE A 75 -5.61 3.12 1.26
C PHE A 75 -5.26 4.59 1.15
N GLU A 76 -4.76 5.22 2.21
CA GLU A 76 -4.28 6.60 2.20
C GLU A 76 -3.19 6.80 1.15
N ALA A 77 -2.15 5.94 1.13
CA ALA A 77 -1.09 6.05 0.14
C ALA A 77 -1.58 5.88 -1.32
N MET A 78 -2.51 4.95 -1.54
CA MET A 78 -3.11 4.71 -2.86
C MET A 78 -4.03 5.86 -3.29
N ASN A 79 -4.81 6.40 -2.35
CA ASN A 79 -5.67 7.56 -2.57
C ASN A 79 -4.85 8.82 -2.86
N ASP A 80 -3.74 9.03 -2.16
CA ASP A 80 -2.81 10.12 -2.42
C ASP A 80 -2.16 9.99 -3.81
N ALA A 81 -1.80 8.78 -4.22
CA ALA A 81 -1.32 8.52 -5.58
C ALA A 81 -2.39 8.82 -6.64
N ALA A 82 -3.64 8.43 -6.38
CA ALA A 82 -4.76 8.73 -7.27
C ALA A 82 -5.06 10.23 -7.34
N ALA A 83 -4.99 10.95 -6.21
CA ALA A 83 -5.17 12.40 -6.17
C ALA A 83 -4.09 13.11 -6.98
N ARG A 84 -2.82 12.76 -6.80
CA ARG A 84 -1.71 13.32 -7.61
C ARG A 84 -1.91 13.06 -9.10
N ALA A 85 -2.39 11.88 -9.48
CA ALA A 85 -2.67 11.55 -10.88
C ALA A 85 -3.88 12.32 -11.43
N ALA A 86 -4.88 12.61 -10.61
CA ALA A 86 -6.05 13.39 -11.00
C ALA A 86 -5.69 14.84 -11.37
N ASP A 87 -4.67 15.41 -10.73
CA ASP A 87 -4.16 16.75 -11.03
C ASP A 87 -3.36 16.83 -12.35
N VAL A 88 -3.07 15.68 -12.98
CA VAL A 88 -2.34 15.61 -14.25
C VAL A 88 -3.30 15.59 -15.44
N SER A 89 -3.15 16.56 -16.34
CA SER A 89 -4.01 16.72 -17.51
C SER A 89 -3.76 15.65 -18.59
N ASP A 90 -2.50 15.33 -18.88
CA ASP A 90 -2.14 14.28 -19.84
C ASP A 90 -2.51 12.89 -19.30
N PRO A 91 -3.42 12.13 -19.95
CA PRO A 91 -3.84 10.80 -19.49
C PRO A 91 -2.70 9.80 -19.36
N ARG A 92 -1.69 9.86 -20.24
CA ARG A 92 -0.52 8.99 -20.19
C ARG A 92 0.28 9.27 -18.93
N GLU A 93 0.65 10.52 -18.71
CA GLU A 93 1.38 10.94 -17.52
C GLU A 93 0.58 10.70 -16.23
N ALA A 94 -0.75 10.90 -16.25
CA ALA A 94 -1.60 10.63 -15.10
C ALA A 94 -1.52 9.15 -14.65
N LEU A 95 -1.68 8.20 -15.57
CA LEU A 95 -1.55 6.78 -15.26
C LEU A 95 -0.12 6.42 -14.84
N ARG A 96 0.90 7.01 -15.48
CA ARG A 96 2.30 6.83 -15.09
C ARG A 96 2.57 7.27 -13.65
N VAL A 97 2.09 8.46 -13.26
CA VAL A 97 2.22 9.01 -11.91
C VAL A 97 1.52 8.11 -10.89
N TYR A 98 0.34 7.61 -11.22
CA TYR A 98 -0.38 6.67 -10.36
C TYR A 98 0.42 5.37 -10.15
N LEU A 99 0.82 4.71 -11.23
CA LEU A 99 1.58 3.44 -11.21
C LEU A 99 2.89 3.59 -10.44
N MET A 100 3.67 4.63 -10.74
CA MET A 100 4.92 4.91 -10.03
C MET A 100 4.69 5.17 -8.54
N GLY A 101 3.60 5.87 -8.19
CA GLY A 101 3.22 6.13 -6.80
C GLY A 101 2.94 4.85 -6.00
N VAL A 102 2.15 3.93 -6.56
CA VAL A 102 1.83 2.66 -5.89
C VAL A 102 3.05 1.72 -5.81
N PHE A 103 3.90 1.72 -6.84
CA PHE A 103 5.15 0.97 -6.85
C PHE A 103 6.16 1.51 -5.83
N ALA A 104 6.32 2.84 -5.74
CA ALA A 104 7.18 3.47 -4.74
C ALA A 104 6.71 3.16 -3.31
N PHE A 105 5.39 3.15 -3.09
CA PHE A 105 4.82 2.77 -1.81
C PHE A 105 5.13 1.31 -1.45
N ARG A 106 4.93 0.37 -2.39
CA ARG A 106 5.23 -1.06 -2.15
C ARG A 106 6.73 -1.33 -1.96
N ALA A 107 7.60 -0.62 -2.67
CA ALA A 107 9.04 -0.78 -2.52
C ALA A 107 9.51 -0.36 -1.11
N ARG A 108 8.85 0.65 -0.52
CA ARG A 108 9.12 1.12 0.85
C ARG A 108 8.49 0.23 1.92
N ASP A 109 7.26 -0.24 1.71
CA ASP A 109 6.52 -1.01 2.71
C ASP A 109 6.57 -2.52 2.43
N ARG A 110 7.49 -3.20 3.13
CA ARG A 110 7.78 -4.66 3.04
C ARG A 110 6.56 -5.56 3.30
N ALA A 111 5.54 -5.09 4.02
CA ALA A 111 4.73 -5.99 4.83
C ALA A 111 3.21 -5.77 4.74
N LEU A 112 2.77 -4.83 3.91
CA LEU A 112 1.37 -4.46 3.80
C LEU A 112 0.58 -5.30 2.78
N ALA A 113 1.28 -6.06 1.93
CA ALA A 113 0.65 -6.83 0.87
C ALA A 113 -0.02 -8.12 1.39
N ASP A 114 0.64 -8.89 2.26
CA ASP A 114 0.20 -10.26 2.57
C ASP A 114 -0.65 -10.37 3.85
N ALA A 115 -0.32 -9.56 4.86
CA ALA A 115 -1.01 -9.57 6.16
C ALA A 115 -2.46 -9.05 6.07
N ILE A 116 -2.71 -8.14 5.14
CA ILE A 116 -3.96 -7.42 4.99
C ILE A 116 -5.00 -8.20 4.20
N VAL A 117 -4.57 -8.92 3.15
CA VAL A 117 -5.48 -9.75 2.35
C VAL A 117 -6.05 -10.87 3.23
N ARG A 118 -5.25 -11.39 4.18
CA ARG A 118 -5.70 -12.45 5.12
C ARG A 118 -6.64 -11.91 6.20
N ALA A 119 -6.50 -10.64 6.58
CA ALA A 119 -7.13 -10.06 7.74
C ALA A 119 -8.36 -9.18 7.42
N GLY A 120 -8.48 -8.68 6.19
CA GLY A 120 -9.57 -7.84 5.70
C GLY A 120 -10.88 -8.57 5.42
N LYS A 121 -11.18 -9.66 6.15
CA LYS A 121 -12.49 -10.32 6.01
C LYS A 121 -13.57 -9.47 6.67
N ALA A 122 -14.51 -9.01 5.84
CA ALA A 122 -15.90 -8.73 6.21
C ALA A 122 -16.23 -7.49 7.07
N ARG A 123 -15.38 -6.45 7.11
CA ARG A 123 -15.81 -5.16 7.69
C ARG A 123 -16.30 -4.18 6.62
N PRO A 124 -17.50 -3.59 6.77
CA PRO A 124 -18.06 -2.66 5.79
C PRO A 124 -17.16 -1.47 5.46
N SER A 125 -16.40 -0.94 6.43
CA SER A 125 -15.51 0.21 6.22
C SER A 125 -14.35 -0.09 5.26
N ILE A 126 -13.70 -1.25 5.42
CA ILE A 126 -12.62 -1.70 4.52
C ILE A 126 -13.15 -1.95 3.11
N VAL A 127 -14.32 -2.56 3.01
CA VAL A 127 -14.99 -2.80 1.71
C VAL A 127 -15.31 -1.48 1.03
N GLN A 128 -15.85 -0.50 1.75
CA GLN A 128 -16.17 0.82 1.21
C GLN A 128 -14.94 1.58 0.71
N GLU A 129 -13.84 1.58 1.47
CA GLU A 129 -12.59 2.23 1.04
C GLU A 129 -11.96 1.53 -0.16
N ARG A 130 -11.99 0.19 -0.20
CA ARG A 130 -11.56 -0.56 -1.38
C ARG A 130 -12.40 -0.19 -2.60
N ASP A 131 -13.72 -0.24 -2.50
CA ASP A 131 -14.62 0.04 -3.63
C ASP A 131 -14.47 1.50 -4.11
N ARG A 132 -14.18 2.43 -3.20
CA ARG A 132 -13.86 3.81 -3.53
C ARG A 132 -12.56 3.90 -4.33
N LEU A 133 -11.49 3.25 -3.85
CA LEU A 133 -10.22 3.22 -4.55
C LEU A 133 -10.35 2.58 -5.93
N GLU A 134 -11.03 1.43 -6.04
CA GLU A 134 -11.28 0.76 -7.32
C GLU A 134 -11.94 1.71 -8.33
N ARG A 135 -12.96 2.48 -7.92
CA ARG A 135 -13.59 3.49 -8.79
C ARG A 135 -12.64 4.60 -9.22
N GLN A 136 -11.79 5.11 -8.31
CA GLN A 136 -10.84 6.17 -8.63
C GLN A 136 -9.78 5.68 -9.63
N VAL A 137 -9.28 4.47 -9.45
CA VAL A 137 -8.29 3.86 -10.33
C VAL A 137 -8.88 3.53 -11.69
N ALA A 138 -10.08 2.97 -11.72
CA ALA A 138 -10.80 2.70 -12.97
C ALA A 138 -11.04 3.99 -13.78
N ALA A 139 -11.30 5.12 -13.12
CA ALA A 139 -11.43 6.41 -13.81
C ALA A 139 -10.11 6.90 -14.43
N ILE A 140 -8.97 6.69 -13.76
CA ILE A 140 -7.64 7.03 -14.30
C ILE A 140 -7.34 6.15 -15.51
N ILE A 141 -7.57 4.84 -15.41
CA ILE A 141 -7.37 3.89 -16.51
C ILE A 141 -8.30 4.24 -17.68
N GLY A 142 -9.60 4.48 -17.43
CA GLY A 142 -10.57 4.82 -18.47
C GLY A 142 -10.23 6.11 -19.24
N ARG A 143 -9.61 7.11 -18.57
CA ARG A 143 -9.07 8.29 -19.27
C ARG A 143 -7.94 7.92 -20.22
N ALA A 144 -7.02 7.05 -19.80
CA ALA A 144 -5.91 6.58 -20.61
C ALA A 144 -6.39 5.67 -21.78
N GLU A 145 -7.41 4.85 -21.54
CA GLU A 145 -8.08 4.03 -22.57
C GLU A 145 -8.73 4.91 -23.63
N THR A 146 -9.50 5.93 -23.21
CA THR A 146 -10.17 6.86 -24.14
C THR A 146 -9.16 7.61 -25.00
N ALA A 147 -7.97 7.90 -24.47
CA ALA A 147 -6.87 8.53 -25.21
C ALA A 147 -6.04 7.56 -26.06
N GLY A 148 -6.30 6.25 -25.97
CA GLY A 148 -5.57 5.22 -26.73
C GLY A 148 -4.10 5.07 -26.32
N VAL A 149 -3.75 5.44 -25.08
CA VAL A 149 -2.35 5.44 -24.61
C VAL A 149 -2.01 4.27 -23.69
N VAL A 150 -3.01 3.48 -23.30
CA VAL A 150 -2.85 2.27 -22.47
C VAL A 150 -3.03 1.02 -23.33
N ARG A 151 -2.29 -0.04 -23.01
CA ARG A 151 -2.37 -1.31 -23.72
C ARG A 151 -3.79 -1.89 -23.61
N PRO A 152 -4.41 -2.31 -24.73
CA PRO A 152 -5.72 -2.94 -24.69
C PRO A 152 -5.73 -4.17 -23.79
N GLY A 153 -6.75 -4.29 -22.94
CA GLY A 153 -6.90 -5.40 -21.99
C GLY A 153 -6.29 -5.16 -20.61
N PHE A 154 -5.59 -4.04 -20.39
CA PHE A 154 -5.11 -3.67 -19.06
C PHE A 154 -6.26 -3.26 -18.14
N ASP A 155 -6.28 -3.78 -16.91
CA ASP A 155 -7.35 -3.54 -15.94
C ASP A 155 -6.77 -3.24 -14.55
N TYR A 156 -7.55 -2.58 -13.68
CA TYR A 156 -7.13 -2.31 -12.30
C TYR A 156 -6.82 -3.60 -11.51
N ARG A 157 -7.40 -4.74 -11.91
CA ARG A 157 -7.14 -6.09 -11.38
C ARG A 157 -5.73 -6.60 -11.66
N ASP A 158 -4.99 -6.01 -12.59
CA ASP A 158 -3.58 -6.35 -12.84
C ASP A 158 -2.63 -5.72 -11.82
N LEU A 159 -3.05 -4.60 -11.20
CA LEU A 159 -2.22 -3.82 -10.28
C LEU A 159 -1.66 -4.62 -9.08
N PRO A 160 -2.42 -5.51 -8.43
CA PRO A 160 -1.89 -6.30 -7.32
C PRO A 160 -0.69 -7.17 -7.74
N MET A 161 -0.73 -7.78 -8.93
CA MET A 161 0.36 -8.61 -9.43
C MET A 161 1.56 -7.77 -9.85
N LEU A 162 1.35 -6.66 -10.57
CA LEU A 162 2.43 -5.73 -10.92
C LEU A 162 3.13 -5.17 -9.67
N THR A 163 2.34 -4.84 -8.65
CA THR A 163 2.84 -4.38 -7.36
C THR A 163 3.63 -5.49 -6.65
N ALA A 164 3.15 -6.74 -6.68
CA ALA A 164 3.87 -7.88 -6.12
C ALA A 164 5.22 -8.11 -6.83
N MET A 165 5.25 -8.04 -8.17
CA MET A 165 6.48 -8.19 -8.97
C MET A 165 7.53 -7.12 -8.62
N VAL A 166 7.13 -5.84 -8.57
CA VAL A 166 8.02 -4.75 -8.17
C VAL A 166 8.47 -4.90 -6.71
N GLY A 167 7.55 -5.30 -5.85
CA GLY A 167 7.82 -5.58 -4.44
C GLY A 167 8.89 -6.65 -4.25
N ALA A 168 8.79 -7.77 -4.97
CA ALA A 168 9.76 -8.85 -4.93
C ALA A 168 11.17 -8.38 -5.33
N VAL A 169 11.28 -7.55 -6.36
CA VAL A 169 12.57 -6.94 -6.75
C VAL A 169 13.09 -6.02 -5.64
N ALA A 170 12.25 -5.13 -5.11
CA ALA A 170 12.63 -4.22 -4.03
C ALA A 170 13.10 -4.98 -2.79
N ASP A 171 12.42 -6.08 -2.45
CA ASP A 171 12.78 -6.93 -1.32
C ASP A 171 14.12 -7.65 -1.55
N ALA A 172 14.36 -8.20 -2.74
CA ALA A 172 15.59 -8.91 -3.09
C ALA A 172 16.82 -8.00 -3.22
N THR A 173 16.64 -6.74 -3.59
CA THR A 173 17.75 -5.80 -3.89
C THR A 173 18.05 -4.82 -2.76
N ARG A 174 17.18 -4.73 -1.75
CA ARG A 174 17.21 -3.72 -0.66
C ARG A 174 18.58 -3.44 -0.06
N GLU A 175 19.37 -4.47 0.23
CA GLU A 175 20.67 -4.33 0.90
C GLU A 175 21.78 -3.79 -0.01
N HIS A 176 21.65 -3.99 -1.31
CA HIS A 176 22.70 -3.69 -2.30
C HIS A 176 22.35 -2.46 -3.15
N ASP A 177 21.07 -2.34 -3.54
CA ASP A 177 20.53 -1.24 -4.31
C ASP A 177 19.04 -1.06 -3.97
N PRO A 178 18.70 -0.21 -2.97
CA PRO A 178 17.32 0.03 -2.56
C PRO A 178 16.47 0.73 -3.63
N ASP A 179 17.08 1.21 -4.72
CA ASP A 179 16.41 1.94 -5.78
C ASP A 179 16.25 1.13 -7.08
N ALA A 180 16.85 -0.07 -7.16
CA ALA A 180 16.83 -0.97 -8.32
C ALA A 180 15.41 -1.26 -8.86
N TRP A 181 14.42 -1.31 -7.98
CA TRP A 181 13.01 -1.53 -8.33
C TRP A 181 12.48 -0.53 -9.36
N ARG A 182 12.99 0.72 -9.40
CA ARG A 182 12.55 1.75 -10.35
C ARG A 182 12.77 1.34 -11.79
N ARG A 183 13.87 0.65 -12.07
CA ARG A 183 14.19 0.16 -13.42
C ARG A 183 13.12 -0.81 -13.92
N TYR A 184 12.69 -1.73 -13.07
CA TYR A 184 11.70 -2.75 -13.42
C TYR A 184 10.28 -2.18 -13.40
N ALA A 185 9.99 -1.25 -12.49
CA ALA A 185 8.75 -0.47 -12.52
C ALA A 185 8.58 0.28 -13.84
N GLU A 186 9.64 0.95 -14.33
CA GLU A 186 9.60 1.66 -15.61
C GLU A 186 9.36 0.70 -16.78
N LEU A 187 9.99 -0.48 -16.78
CA LEU A 187 9.75 -1.50 -17.81
C LEU A 187 8.29 -1.99 -17.82
N LEU A 188 7.70 -2.22 -16.64
CA LEU A 188 6.29 -2.59 -16.52
C LEU A 188 5.36 -1.45 -16.98
N ILE A 189 5.68 -0.21 -16.61
CA ILE A 189 4.94 0.98 -17.04
C ILE A 189 4.98 1.11 -18.57
N GLN A 190 6.12 0.91 -19.20
CA GLN A 190 6.23 0.92 -20.68
C GLN A 190 5.41 -0.21 -21.32
N GLY A 191 5.34 -1.37 -20.66
CA GLY A 191 4.45 -2.46 -21.05
C GLY A 191 2.97 -2.05 -21.02
N VAL A 192 2.54 -1.32 -19.98
CA VAL A 192 1.17 -0.82 -19.82
C VAL A 192 0.88 0.39 -20.71
N LEU A 193 1.86 1.26 -20.93
CA LEU A 193 1.76 2.50 -21.71
C LEU A 193 2.66 2.43 -22.95
N PRO A 194 2.33 1.59 -23.94
CA PRO A 194 3.18 1.39 -25.11
C PRO A 194 3.41 2.68 -25.91
N GLY A 195 4.46 2.67 -26.73
CA GLY A 195 4.66 3.66 -27.79
C GLY A 195 3.57 3.54 -28.87
N THR A 196 3.55 4.47 -29.82
CA THR A 196 2.47 4.62 -30.83
C THR A 196 2.25 3.41 -31.73
N ASP A 197 3.23 2.51 -31.83
CA ASP A 197 3.25 1.46 -32.85
C ASP A 197 2.98 0.06 -32.27
N ASP A 198 2.80 -0.08 -30.95
CA ASP A 198 2.50 -1.36 -30.29
C ASP A 198 1.04 -1.41 -29.83
N THR A 199 0.23 -2.04 -30.67
CA THR A 199 -1.23 -2.20 -30.47
C THR A 199 -1.61 -3.62 -30.03
N ALA A 200 -0.63 -4.47 -29.68
CA ALA A 200 -0.93 -5.84 -29.31
C ALA A 200 -1.69 -5.86 -27.96
N PRO A 201 -2.87 -6.51 -27.88
CA PRO A 201 -3.61 -6.61 -26.63
C PRO A 201 -2.86 -7.48 -25.62
N MET A 202 -3.16 -7.28 -24.33
CA MET A 202 -2.76 -8.22 -23.30
C MET A 202 -3.36 -9.60 -23.58
N LEU A 203 -2.61 -10.65 -23.22
CA LEU A 203 -3.06 -12.04 -23.39
C LEU A 203 -3.94 -12.45 -22.22
N GLY A 204 -5.13 -12.95 -22.55
CA GLY A 204 -6.10 -13.43 -21.58
C GLY A 204 -6.78 -12.30 -20.80
N ASP A 205 -7.64 -12.70 -19.87
CA ASP A 205 -8.32 -11.78 -18.96
C ASP A 205 -7.50 -11.57 -17.69
N PRO A 206 -7.61 -10.38 -17.05
CA PRO A 206 -7.05 -10.18 -15.73
C PRO A 206 -7.65 -11.16 -14.72
N LEU A 207 -6.85 -11.52 -13.71
CA LEU A 207 -7.29 -12.41 -12.64
C LEU A 207 -8.57 -11.89 -11.96
N ASP A 208 -9.49 -12.80 -11.66
CA ASP A 208 -10.60 -12.47 -10.78
C ASP A 208 -10.09 -12.21 -9.35
N ARG A 209 -10.96 -11.59 -8.53
CA ARG A 209 -10.62 -11.19 -7.16
C ARG A 209 -10.20 -12.38 -6.30
N GLU A 210 -10.91 -13.50 -6.38
CA GLU A 210 -10.62 -14.69 -5.58
C GLU A 210 -9.24 -15.28 -5.93
N SER A 211 -8.88 -15.23 -7.21
CA SER A 211 -7.61 -15.71 -7.73
C SER A 211 -6.45 -14.78 -7.35
N ILE A 212 -6.65 -13.45 -7.39
CA ILE A 212 -5.70 -12.47 -6.86
C ILE A 212 -5.44 -12.72 -5.37
N GLU A 213 -6.51 -12.91 -4.59
CA GLU A 213 -6.43 -13.18 -3.15
C GLU A 213 -5.62 -14.46 -2.89
N ARG A 214 -5.96 -15.57 -3.57
CA ARG A 214 -5.23 -16.84 -3.45
C ARG A 214 -3.75 -16.71 -3.83
N ALA A 215 -3.44 -16.01 -4.92
CA ALA A 215 -2.07 -15.84 -5.39
C ALA A 215 -1.20 -15.06 -4.38
N LEU A 216 -1.74 -13.97 -3.82
CA LEU A 216 -1.06 -13.18 -2.78
C LEU A 216 -0.94 -13.93 -1.45
N HIS A 217 -1.74 -14.97 -1.23
CA HIS A 217 -1.60 -15.85 -0.06
C HIS A 217 -0.51 -16.92 -0.20
N ALA A 218 -0.22 -17.38 -1.42
CA ALA A 218 0.69 -18.49 -1.67
C ALA A 218 2.19 -18.12 -1.66
N GLN A 219 2.52 -16.82 -1.65
CA GLN A 219 3.91 -16.33 -1.68
C GLN A 219 4.54 -16.12 -0.29
N SER A 220 3.88 -16.59 0.79
CA SER A 220 4.35 -16.50 2.18
C SER A 220 4.94 -17.81 2.68
#